data_AF-J3AH39-F1
#
_entry.id   AF-J3AH39-F1
#
_cell.length_a   1.000
_cell.length_b   1.000
_cell.length_c   1.000
_cell.angle_alpha   90.00
_cell.angle_beta   90.00
_cell.angle_gamma   90.00
#
_symmetry.space_group_name_H-M   'P 1'
#
loop_
_entity.id
_entity.type
_entity.pdbx_description
1 polymer ?
#
loop_
_entity_poly.entity_id
_entity_poly.type
_entity_poly.pdbx_seq_one_letter_code
_entity_poly.pdbx_strand_id
1 'polypeptide(L)'
;MRPLVIANVEHVERQPFLVALLHGEDGYLLDEITLPYEGPDAACELIAEIMRRYRFETVECWTSELALYVAALRTVGIAVTFKHRSDTAGTREAIEHSRDILAEIYEIKPKIPKPKPPRWRLFFIGLIEKILNKLRGDGKYDEI
;
A
#
# COMPACT_ATOMS: atom_id res chain seq x y z
N MET A 1 22.07 -11.36 0.13
CA MET A 1 21.48 -10.23 -0.63
C MET A 1 21.62 -8.97 0.21
N ARG A 2 21.41 -7.76 -0.33
CA ARG A 2 21.21 -6.60 0.56
C ARG A 2 19.90 -6.82 1.33
N PRO A 3 19.78 -6.35 2.59
CA PRO A 3 18.51 -6.37 3.29
C PRO A 3 17.48 -5.58 2.49
N LEU A 4 16.23 -6.07 2.49
CA LEU A 4 15.13 -5.52 1.70
C LEU A 4 14.03 -5.04 2.63
N VAL A 5 13.59 -3.81 2.46
CA VAL A 5 12.37 -3.28 3.07
C VAL A 5 11.31 -3.15 2.00
N ILE A 6 10.17 -3.80 2.18
CA ILE A 6 8.98 -3.55 1.35
C ILE A 6 8.09 -2.60 2.15
N ALA A 7 7.95 -1.36 1.68
CA ALA A 7 7.22 -0.32 2.40
C ALA A 7 6.15 0.36 1.54
N ASN A 8 4.94 0.47 2.09
CA ASN A 8 3.79 1.08 1.45
C ASN A 8 2.89 1.79 2.46
N VAL A 9 2.02 2.65 1.94
CA VAL A 9 0.93 3.25 2.71
C VAL A 9 -0.33 2.44 2.45
N GLU A 10 -0.75 1.68 3.46
CA GLU A 10 -2.00 0.93 3.42
C GLU A 10 -3.05 1.58 4.33
N HIS A 11 -4.29 1.12 4.26
CA HIS A 11 -5.40 1.79 4.93
C HIS A 11 -6.23 0.83 5.77
N VAL A 12 -6.48 1.21 7.03
CA VAL A 12 -7.59 0.68 7.82
C VAL A 12 -8.74 1.68 7.74
N GLU A 13 -9.78 1.29 7.01
CA GLU A 13 -10.92 2.15 6.66
C GLU A 13 -10.56 3.44 5.89
N ARG A 14 -10.28 4.52 6.62
CA ARG A 14 -9.86 5.82 6.07
C ARG A 14 -8.54 6.31 6.67
N GLN A 15 -8.04 5.62 7.69
CA GLN A 15 -6.81 5.99 8.35
C GLN A 15 -5.64 5.35 7.60
N PRO A 16 -4.68 6.15 7.10
CA PRO A 16 -3.48 5.62 6.45
C PRO A 16 -2.47 5.15 7.49
N PHE A 17 -1.79 4.05 7.17
CA PHE A 17 -0.72 3.44 7.95
C PHE A 17 0.47 3.19 7.04
N LEU A 18 1.66 3.51 7.53
CA LEU A 18 2.89 2.99 6.96
C LEU A 18 3.02 1.53 7.39
N VAL A 19 3.17 0.64 6.41
CA VAL A 19 3.50 -0.76 6.62
C VAL A 19 4.87 -0.99 6.01
N ALA A 20 5.81 -1.50 6.80
CA ALA A 20 7.17 -1.81 6.39
C ALA A 20 7.55 -3.24 6.80
N LEU A 21 7.95 -4.05 5.82
CA LEU A 21 8.36 -5.44 5.98
C LEU A 21 9.86 -5.56 5.74
N LEU A 22 10.64 -5.77 6.79
CA LEU A 22 12.09 -5.94 6.72
C LEU A 22 12.43 -7.41 6.48
N HIS A 23 13.08 -7.69 5.37
CA HIS A 23 13.64 -8.97 5.03
C HIS A 23 15.17 -8.92 5.17
N GLY A 24 15.71 -9.98 5.78
CA GLY A 24 17.14 -10.17 5.94
C GLY A 24 17.86 -10.49 4.65
N GLU A 25 19.18 -10.60 4.72
CA GLU A 25 20.02 -10.96 3.56
C GLU A 25 19.76 -12.38 3.05
N ASP A 26 19.16 -13.22 3.90
CA ASP A 26 18.70 -14.58 3.66
C ASP A 26 17.30 -14.65 3.03
N GLY A 27 16.62 -13.51 2.90
CA GLY A 27 15.28 -13.40 2.33
C GLY A 27 14.16 -13.72 3.32
N TYR A 28 14.45 -14.01 4.58
CA TYR A 28 13.43 -14.23 5.61
C TYR A 28 12.96 -12.90 6.20
N LEU A 29 11.69 -12.83 6.58
CA LEU A 29 11.14 -11.68 7.29
C LEU A 29 11.75 -11.58 8.70
N LEU A 30 12.41 -10.46 8.98
CA LEU A 30 13.07 -10.15 10.26
C LEU A 30 12.22 -9.26 11.17
N ASP A 31 11.48 -8.32 10.57
CA ASP A 31 10.64 -7.38 11.31
C ASP A 31 9.46 -6.91 10.46
N GLU A 32 8.38 -6.53 11.14
CA GLU A 32 7.19 -5.91 10.56
C GLU A 32 6.81 -4.71 11.41
N ILE A 33 6.69 -3.55 10.79
CA ILE A 33 6.25 -2.33 11.46
C ILE A 33 5.03 -1.78 10.73
N THR A 34 3.96 -1.59 11.52
CA THR A 34 2.75 -0.91 11.08
C THR A 34 2.44 0.25 12.04
N LEU A 35 2.51 1.48 11.53
CA LEU A 35 2.30 2.71 12.32
C LEU A 35 1.47 3.73 11.53
N PRO A 36 0.75 4.65 12.19
CA PRO A 36 0.03 5.72 11.52
C PRO A 36 0.94 6.49 10.57
N TYR A 37 0.44 6.77 9.37
CA TYR A 37 1.23 7.47 8.35
C TYR A 37 1.22 8.97 8.61
N GLU A 38 2.38 9.53 8.96
CA GLU A 38 2.55 10.97 9.25
C GLU A 38 3.12 11.76 8.06
N GLY A 39 3.57 11.07 7.01
CA GLY A 39 4.15 11.68 5.82
C GLY A 39 5.33 10.88 5.26
N PRO A 40 5.79 11.21 4.05
CA PRO A 40 6.79 10.41 3.36
C PRO A 40 8.19 10.55 3.98
N ASP A 41 8.52 11.73 4.53
CA ASP A 41 9.81 11.96 5.22
C ASP A 41 9.87 11.20 6.54
N ALA A 42 8.82 11.29 7.36
CA ALA A 42 8.69 10.51 8.60
C ALA A 42 8.74 8.99 8.34
N ALA A 43 8.15 8.53 7.23
CA ALA A 43 8.26 7.14 6.82
C ALA A 43 9.70 6.72 6.48
N CYS A 44 10.47 7.59 5.82
CA CYS A 44 11.87 7.31 5.53
C CYS A 44 12.74 7.34 6.80
N GLU A 45 12.44 8.22 7.76
CA GLU A 45 13.09 8.23 9.08
C GLU A 45 12.83 6.96 9.87
N LEU A 46 11.60 6.44 9.84
CA LEU A 46 11.25 5.15 10.44
C LEU A 46 12.03 4.01 9.79
N ILE A 47 12.10 3.96 8.45
CA ILE A 47 12.93 2.96 7.75
C ILE A 47 14.40 3.07 8.18
N ALA A 48 14.94 4.29 8.29
CA ALA A 48 16.31 4.50 8.77
C ALA A 48 16.51 4.12 10.25
N GLU A 49 15.49 4.24 11.10
CA GLU A 49 15.53 3.72 12.47
C GLU A 49 15.60 2.20 12.50
N ILE A 50 14.80 1.52 11.68
CA ILE A 50 14.84 0.06 11.53
C ILE A 50 16.24 -0.37 11.10
N MET A 51 16.80 0.28 10.08
CA MET A 51 18.16 0.00 9.62
C MET A 51 19.19 0.14 10.76
N ARG A 52 19.11 1.22 11.55
CA ARG A 52 20.00 1.41 12.71
C ARG A 52 19.82 0.33 13.77
N ARG A 53 18.59 -0.09 14.05
CA ARG A 53 18.28 -1.15 15.02
C ARG A 53 18.91 -2.49 14.63
N TYR A 54 18.84 -2.83 13.35
CA TYR A 54 19.42 -4.06 12.79
C TYR A 54 20.87 -3.90 12.30
N ARG A 55 21.46 -2.72 12.48
CA ARG A 55 22.85 -2.37 12.09
C ARG A 55 23.13 -2.54 10.60
N PHE A 56 22.14 -2.25 9.76
CA PHE A 56 22.33 -2.17 8.31
C PHE A 56 22.77 -0.76 7.90
N GLU A 57 23.86 -0.66 7.14
CA GLU A 57 24.35 0.62 6.60
C GLU A 57 23.53 1.10 5.40
N THR A 58 23.06 0.16 4.58
CA THR A 58 22.23 0.42 3.41
C THR A 58 21.13 -0.63 3.30
N VAL A 59 20.00 -0.25 2.73
CA VAL A 59 18.85 -1.13 2.52
C VAL A 59 18.28 -0.93 1.12
N GLU A 60 17.84 -2.00 0.48
CA GLU A 60 16.98 -1.88 -0.68
C GLU A 60 15.55 -1.61 -0.21
N CYS A 61 14.86 -0.66 -0.83
CA CYS A 61 13.47 -0.34 -0.48
C CYS A 61 12.57 -0.53 -1.70
N TRP A 62 11.56 -1.37 -1.58
CA TRP A 62 10.52 -1.54 -2.61
C TRP A 62 9.25 -0.84 -2.16
N THR A 63 8.70 -0.01 -3.05
CA THR A 63 7.45 0.68 -2.81
C THR A 63 6.64 0.83 -4.10
N SER A 64 5.32 0.82 -3.97
CA SER A 64 4.41 1.23 -5.05
C SER A 64 3.80 2.61 -4.80
N GLU A 65 4.23 3.31 -3.74
CA GLU A 65 3.75 4.64 -3.37
C GLU A 65 4.69 5.73 -3.89
N LEU A 66 4.19 6.61 -4.75
CA LEU A 66 5.00 7.63 -5.40
C LEU A 66 5.61 8.63 -4.39
N ALA A 67 4.83 9.01 -3.37
CA ALA A 67 5.30 9.94 -2.34
C ALA A 67 6.47 9.35 -1.55
N LEU A 68 6.39 8.07 -1.19
CA LEU A 68 7.44 7.37 -0.46
C LEU A 68 8.68 7.17 -1.35
N TYR A 69 8.48 6.82 -2.62
CA TYR A 69 9.57 6.70 -3.59
C TYR A 69 10.38 8.00 -3.70
N VAL A 70 9.70 9.15 -3.85
CA VAL A 70 10.37 10.44 -4.00
C VAL A 70 11.12 10.86 -2.74
N ALA A 71 10.56 10.61 -1.55
CA ALA A 71 11.25 10.90 -0.29
C ALA A 71 12.48 9.99 -0.12
N ALA A 72 12.33 8.69 -0.35
CA ALA A 72 13.41 7.71 -0.19
C ALA A 72 14.58 7.97 -1.15
N LEU A 73 14.34 8.51 -2.36
CA LEU A 73 15.42 8.94 -3.27
C LEU A 73 16.34 10.01 -2.67
N ARG A 74 15.84 10.80 -1.72
CA ARG A 74 16.59 11.87 -1.04
C ARG A 74 17.20 11.40 0.28
N THR A 75 16.83 10.22 0.75
CA THR A 75 17.29 9.67 2.03
C THR A 75 18.54 8.83 1.82
N VAL A 76 19.63 9.23 2.49
CA VAL A 76 20.90 8.50 2.44
C VAL A 76 20.72 7.11 3.05
N GLY A 77 21.30 6.09 2.41
CA GLY A 77 21.25 4.71 2.87
C GLY A 77 20.07 3.90 2.34
N ILE A 78 19.08 4.54 1.69
CA ILE A 78 17.92 3.85 1.11
C ILE A 78 18.06 3.77 -0.41
N ALA A 79 18.25 2.56 -0.94
CA ALA A 79 18.23 2.30 -2.37
C ALA A 79 16.81 1.92 -2.80
N VAL A 80 16.02 2.92 -3.17
CA VAL A 80 14.59 2.71 -3.49
C VAL A 80 14.35 2.28 -4.93
N THR A 81 13.41 1.35 -5.12
CA THR A 81 12.87 0.91 -6.41
C THR A 81 11.36 1.05 -6.40
N PHE A 82 10.81 1.75 -7.40
CA PHE A 82 9.37 1.79 -7.62
C PHE A 82 8.92 0.47 -8.25
N LYS A 83 7.99 -0.24 -7.59
CA LYS A 83 7.50 -1.56 -8.00
C LYS A 83 6.02 -1.52 -8.33
N HIS A 84 5.57 -2.52 -9.07
CA HIS A 84 4.15 -2.73 -9.27
C HIS A 84 3.50 -3.19 -7.96
N ARG A 85 2.22 -2.86 -7.75
CA ARG A 85 1.51 -3.16 -6.50
C ARG A 85 1.42 -4.67 -6.17
N SER A 86 1.57 -5.54 -7.17
CA SER A 86 1.67 -6.98 -6.95
C SER A 86 2.92 -7.38 -6.16
N ASP A 87 4.03 -6.67 -6.38
CA ASP A 87 5.33 -7.02 -5.80
C ASP A 87 5.45 -6.48 -4.37
N THR A 88 4.57 -5.56 -3.99
CA THR A 88 4.43 -5.00 -2.65
C THR A 88 3.19 -5.56 -1.93
N ALA A 89 2.52 -6.57 -2.48
CA ALA A 89 1.25 -7.10 -1.94
C ALA A 89 1.36 -7.61 -0.49
N GLY A 90 2.55 -8.03 -0.04
CA GLY A 90 2.78 -8.44 1.33
C GLY A 90 2.42 -7.36 2.36
N THR A 91 2.58 -6.06 2.04
CA THR A 91 2.18 -4.97 2.96
C THR A 91 0.68 -4.93 3.17
N ARG A 92 -0.10 -5.28 2.13
CA ARG A 92 -1.55 -5.37 2.23
C ARG A 92 -1.98 -6.58 3.05
N GLU A 93 -1.32 -7.70 2.92
CA GLU A 93 -1.62 -8.89 3.73
C GLU A 93 -1.31 -8.64 5.21
N ALA A 94 -0.16 -8.02 5.51
CA ALA A 94 0.25 -7.62 6.85
C ALA A 94 -0.79 -6.73 7.55
N ILE A 95 -1.27 -5.66 6.88
CA ILE A 95 -2.26 -4.77 7.49
C ILE A 95 -3.63 -5.44 7.66
N GLU A 96 -4.02 -6.34 6.76
CA GLU A 96 -5.30 -7.05 6.89
C GLU A 96 -5.26 -8.04 8.06
N HIS A 97 -4.13 -8.70 8.32
CA HIS A 97 -3.95 -9.55 9.50
C HIS A 97 -4.05 -8.76 10.81
N SER A 98 -3.50 -7.54 10.83
CA SER A 98 -3.49 -6.68 12.01
C SER A 98 -4.70 -5.74 12.09
N ARG A 99 -5.64 -5.82 11.14
CA ARG A 99 -6.69 -4.82 10.94
C ARG A 99 -7.55 -4.58 12.18
N ASP A 100 -8.04 -5.65 12.80
CA ASP A 100 -8.96 -5.55 13.94
C ASP A 100 -8.25 -4.95 15.16
N ILE A 101 -7.00 -5.35 15.38
CA ILE A 101 -6.14 -4.83 16.45
C ILE A 101 -5.85 -3.34 16.22
N LEU A 102 -5.49 -2.95 14.99
CA LEU A 102 -5.24 -1.55 14.64
C LEU A 102 -6.52 -0.70 14.77
N ALA A 103 -7.68 -1.25 14.41
CA ALA A 103 -8.95 -0.56 14.58
C ALA A 103 -9.29 -0.33 16.05
N GLU A 104 -8.97 -1.28 16.93
CA GLU A 104 -9.15 -1.14 18.37
C GLU A 104 -8.17 -0.13 18.98
N ILE A 105 -6.86 -0.27 18.72
CA ILE A 105 -5.81 0.59 19.29
C ILE A 105 -6.00 2.06 18.90
N TYR A 106 -6.36 2.31 17.65
CA TYR A 106 -6.52 3.67 17.11
C TYR A 106 -7.98 4.14 17.08
N GLU A 107 -8.89 3.43 17.76
CA GLU A 107 -10.33 3.74 17.83
C GLU A 107 -10.96 4.06 16.47
N ILE A 108 -10.57 3.32 15.42
CA ILE A 108 -10.99 3.56 14.05
C ILE A 108 -12.45 3.14 13.92
N LYS A 109 -13.33 4.13 13.77
CA LYS A 109 -14.76 3.85 13.59
C LYS A 109 -14.97 3.05 12.29
N PRO A 110 -15.67 1.91 12.34
CA PRO A 110 -15.97 1.14 11.14
C PRO A 110 -16.73 2.02 10.16
N LYS A 111 -16.38 1.91 8.88
CA LYS A 111 -17.08 2.62 7.82
C LYS A 111 -18.51 2.10 7.78
N ILE A 112 -19.43 2.93 8.29
CA ILE A 112 -20.87 2.66 8.19
C ILE A 112 -21.14 2.32 6.72
N PRO A 113 -21.62 1.11 6.40
CA PRO A 113 -21.84 0.72 5.02
C PRO A 113 -22.78 1.76 4.41
N LYS A 114 -22.32 2.42 3.33
CA LYS A 114 -23.14 3.43 2.65
C LYS A 114 -24.51 2.80 2.37
N PRO A 115 -25.62 3.48 2.72
CA PRO A 115 -26.95 2.93 2.51
C PRO A 115 -27.05 2.48 1.05
N LYS A 116 -27.65 1.29 0.82
CA LYS A 116 -27.82 0.71 -0.52
C LYS A 116 -28.32 1.82 -1.45
N PRO A 117 -27.66 2.07 -2.59
CA PRO A 117 -28.06 3.15 -3.46
C PRO A 117 -29.54 2.97 -3.84
N PRO A 118 -30.34 4.03 -3.82
CA PRO A 118 -31.75 3.93 -4.15
C PRO A 118 -31.92 3.36 -5.56
N ARG A 119 -33.00 2.59 -5.78
CA ARG A 119 -33.18 1.76 -6.99
C ARG A 119 -33.01 2.52 -8.31
N TRP A 120 -33.37 3.81 -8.34
CA TRP A 120 -33.17 4.67 -9.52
C TRP A 120 -31.68 4.85 -9.85
N ARG A 121 -30.81 4.93 -8.86
CA ARG A 121 -29.35 5.09 -9.04
C ARG A 121 -28.72 3.82 -9.59
N LEU A 122 -29.18 2.65 -9.16
CA LEU A 122 -28.80 1.34 -9.74
C LEU A 122 -29.23 1.22 -11.21
N PHE A 123 -30.42 1.74 -11.54
CA PHE A 123 -30.89 1.80 -12.92
C PHE A 123 -29.98 2.66 -13.81
N PHE A 124 -29.55 3.84 -13.35
CA PHE A 124 -28.60 4.68 -14.08
C PHE A 124 -27.22 4.01 -14.24
N ILE A 125 -26.72 3.34 -13.20
CA ILE A 125 -25.45 2.59 -13.28
C ILE A 125 -25.53 1.53 -14.37
N GLY A 126 -26.59 0.72 -14.40
CA GLY A 126 -26.77 -0.30 -15.44
C GLY A 126 -26.92 0.28 -16.85
N LEU A 127 -27.49 1.48 -16.99
CA LEU A 127 -27.55 2.22 -18.26
C LEU A 127 -26.16 2.69 -18.70
N ILE A 128 -25.37 3.24 -17.78
CA ILE A 128 -23.99 3.66 -18.05
C ILE A 128 -23.14 2.45 -18.43
N GLU A 129 -23.23 1.33 -17.72
CA GLU A 129 -22.48 0.10 -18.03
C GLU A 129 -22.85 -0.46 -19.41
N LYS A 130 -24.13 -0.43 -19.81
CA LYS A 130 -24.55 -0.81 -21.18
C LYS A 130 -23.96 0.09 -22.25
N ILE A 131 -23.93 1.40 -22.00
CA ILE A 131 -23.31 2.38 -22.91
C ILE A 131 -21.79 2.14 -22.97
N LEU A 132 -21.15 1.88 -21.83
CA LEU A 132 -19.72 1.60 -21.75
C LEU A 132 -19.35 0.31 -22.49
N ASN A 133 -20.15 -0.74 -22.38
CA ASN A 133 -19.98 -1.98 -23.14
C ASN A 133 -20.18 -1.75 -24.65
N LYS A 134 -21.18 -0.94 -25.03
CA LYS A 134 -21.40 -0.58 -26.44
C LYS A 134 -20.27 0.27 -27.02
N LEU A 135 -19.66 1.15 -26.21
CA LEU A 135 -18.49 1.95 -26.55
C LEU A 135 -17.19 1.15 -26.62
N ARG A 136 -17.03 0.17 -25.71
CA ARG A 136 -15.91 -0.79 -25.76
C ARG A 136 -15.99 -1.72 -26.96
N GLY A 137 -17.15 -1.76 -27.64
CA GLY A 137 -17.41 -2.58 -28.81
C GLY A 137 -17.57 -4.04 -28.39
N ASP A 138 -18.70 -4.65 -28.72
CA ASP A 138 -18.88 -6.11 -28.62
C ASP A 138 -17.92 -6.81 -29.60
N GLY A 139 -16.62 -6.88 -29.27
CA GLY A 139 -15.59 -7.63 -30.02
C GLY A 139 -15.43 -7.27 -31.51
N LYS A 140 -15.97 -6.13 -31.98
CA LYS A 140 -15.98 -5.76 -33.40
C LYS A 140 -14.79 -4.92 -33.87
N TYR A 141 -13.85 -4.61 -32.97
CA TYR A 141 -12.61 -3.88 -33.29
C TYR A 141 -11.35 -4.63 -32.82
N ASP A 142 -11.44 -5.93 -32.57
CA ASP A 142 -10.28 -6.81 -32.31
C ASP A 142 -9.69 -7.41 -33.61
N GLU A 143 -10.19 -7.02 -34.79
CA GLU A 143 -9.61 -7.39 -36.09
C GLU A 143 -9.32 -6.14 -36.93
N ILE A 144 -8.29 -5.36 -36.56
CA ILE A 144 -7.41 -4.63 -37.49
C ILE A 144 -6.00 -4.59 -36.90
#